data_AF-A0A8J2FLZ5-F1
#
_entry.id   AF-A0A8J2FLZ5-F1
#
_cell.length_a   1.000
_cell.length_b   1.000
_cell.length_c   1.000
_cell.angle_alpha   90.00
_cell.angle_beta   90.00
_cell.angle_gamma   90.00
#
_symmetry.space_group_name_H-M   'P 1'
#
loop_
_entity.id
_entity.type
_entity.pdbx_description
1 polymer ?
#
loop_
_entity_poly.entity_id
_entity_poly.type
_entity_poly.pdbx_seq_one_letter_code
_entity_poly.pdbx_strand_id
1 'polypeptide(L)'
;MIDWAGGDLESMFALRVKQLDCALTGEDLQRASKLSEEYLACARDAEVATFTVTRNVGHFIGPRGANIRNLQKQTNTLVYGFGRRGDNKFMVYYRREVDKEKVLQRAR
;
A
#
# COMPACT_ATOMS: atom_id res chain seq x y z
N MET A 1 34.04 -20.38 1.96
CA MET A 1 33.32 -19.29 1.28
C MET A 1 31.85 -19.49 1.58
N ILE A 2 31.14 -18.45 1.97
CA ILE A 2 29.87 -18.59 2.70
C ILE A 2 28.70 -18.67 1.69
N ASP A 3 28.18 -19.88 1.46
CA ASP A 3 27.14 -20.16 0.45
C ASP A 3 25.80 -19.43 0.66
N TRP A 4 25.49 -19.00 1.90
CA TRP A 4 24.20 -18.36 2.18
C TRP A 4 24.06 -16.94 1.60
N ALA A 5 25.17 -16.27 1.28
CA ALA A 5 25.15 -14.92 0.72
C ALA A 5 25.08 -14.92 -0.82
N GLY A 6 25.36 -16.05 -1.48
CA GLY A 6 25.38 -16.16 -2.94
C GLY A 6 24.00 -15.95 -3.57
N GLY A 7 22.98 -16.63 -3.03
CA GLY A 7 21.60 -16.53 -3.53
C GLY A 7 20.97 -15.14 -3.35
N ASP A 8 21.32 -14.43 -2.28
CA ASP A 8 20.84 -13.06 -2.04
C ASP A 8 21.50 -12.05 -2.98
N LEU A 9 22.81 -12.20 -3.23
CA LEU A 9 23.53 -11.38 -4.22
C LEU A 9 23.00 -11.59 -5.64
N GLU A 10 22.77 -12.84 -6.05
CA GLU A 10 22.17 -13.15 -7.35
C GLU A 10 20.76 -12.55 -7.49
N SER A 11 19.96 -12.64 -6.42
CA SER A 11 18.63 -12.02 -6.36
C SER A 11 18.72 -10.50 -6.52
N MET A 12 19.69 -9.84 -5.89
CA MET A 12 19.93 -8.40 -6.02
C MET A 12 20.37 -8.01 -7.44
N PHE A 13 21.24 -8.78 -8.09
CA PHE A 13 21.62 -8.53 -9.48
C PHE A 13 20.46 -8.74 -10.44
N ALA A 14 19.65 -9.79 -10.24
CA ALA A 14 18.44 -10.03 -11.03
C ALA A 14 17.39 -8.92 -10.85
N LEU A 15 17.25 -8.39 -9.64
CA LEU A 15 16.38 -7.25 -9.35
C LEU A 15 16.91 -5.97 -10.02
N ARG A 16 18.21 -5.74 -9.96
CA ARG A 16 18.88 -4.61 -10.62
C ARG A 16 18.70 -4.66 -12.14
N VAL A 17 18.89 -5.82 -12.76
CA VAL A 17 18.61 -6.06 -14.19
C VAL A 17 17.14 -5.75 -14.49
N LYS A 18 16.20 -6.26 -13.69
CA LYS A 18 14.78 -5.93 -13.85
C LYS A 18 14.43 -4.46 -13.63
N GLN A 19 15.22 -3.71 -12.86
CA GLN A 19 14.96 -2.29 -12.57
C GLN A 19 15.64 -1.35 -13.56
N LEU A 20 16.83 -1.71 -14.06
CA LEU A 20 17.63 -0.90 -14.97
C LEU A 20 17.41 -1.26 -16.44
N ASP A 21 17.21 -2.55 -16.75
CA ASP A 21 17.09 -3.04 -18.13
C ASP A 21 15.62 -3.16 -18.59
N CYS A 22 14.66 -3.30 -17.67
CA CYS A 22 13.27 -2.98 -18.00
C CYS A 22 13.13 -1.46 -17.97
N ALA A 23 13.48 -0.81 -19.08
CA ALA A 23 13.11 0.56 -19.32
C ALA A 23 11.59 0.67 -19.06
N LEU A 24 11.21 1.46 -18.06
CA LEU A 24 9.81 1.81 -17.81
C LEU A 24 9.26 2.29 -19.15
N THR A 25 8.30 1.56 -19.70
CA THR A 25 7.73 1.93 -20.97
C THR A 25 7.02 3.27 -20.81
N GLY A 26 6.82 4.00 -21.92
CA GLY A 26 6.01 5.22 -21.88
C GLY A 26 4.63 4.98 -21.25
N GLU A 27 4.07 3.79 -21.44
CA GLU A 27 2.81 3.35 -20.83
C GLU A 27 2.91 3.18 -19.31
N ASP A 28 4.00 2.60 -18.80
CA ASP A 28 4.22 2.45 -17.35
C ASP A 28 4.34 3.81 -16.66
N LEU A 29 5.05 4.75 -17.29
CA LEU A 29 5.19 6.11 -16.80
C LEU A 29 3.84 6.85 -16.78
N GLN A 30 3.06 6.73 -17.85
CA GLN A 30 1.71 7.32 -17.91
C GLN A 30 0.79 6.72 -16.85
N ARG A 31 0.83 5.40 -16.67
CA ARG A 31 0.05 4.71 -15.64
C ARG A 31 0.46 5.15 -14.24
N ALA A 32 1.75 5.29 -13.97
CA ALA A 32 2.26 5.77 -12.69
C ALA A 32 1.87 7.24 -12.43
N SER A 33 1.96 8.12 -13.44
CA SER A 33 1.53 9.53 -13.33
C SER A 33 0.05 9.61 -13.00
N LYS A 34 -0.79 8.91 -13.76
CA LYS A 34 -2.24 8.89 -13.54
C LYS A 34 -2.61 8.41 -12.14
N LEU A 35 -2.02 7.31 -11.69
CA LEU A 35 -2.23 6.82 -10.32
C LEU A 35 -1.79 7.85 -9.27
N SER A 36 -0.64 8.49 -9.48
CA SER A 36 -0.13 9.49 -8.56
C SER A 36 -1.06 10.70 -8.47
N GLU A 37 -1.58 11.17 -9.60
CA GLU A 37 -2.57 12.25 -9.67
C GLU A 37 -3.87 11.87 -8.95
N GLU A 38 -4.39 10.66 -9.16
CA GLU A 38 -5.58 10.15 -8.48
C GLU A 38 -5.40 10.12 -6.95
N TYR A 39 -4.24 9.65 -6.48
CA TYR A 39 -3.92 9.64 -5.06
C TYR A 39 -3.76 11.05 -4.48
N LEU A 40 -3.09 11.95 -5.19
CA LEU A 40 -2.92 13.34 -4.76
C LEU A 40 -4.26 14.06 -4.68
N ALA A 41 -5.14 13.86 -5.67
CA ALA A 41 -6.49 14.42 -5.65
C ALA A 41 -7.31 13.87 -4.47
N CYS A 42 -7.16 12.59 -4.14
CA CYS A 42 -7.81 11.99 -2.98
C CYS A 42 -7.28 12.62 -1.68
N ALA A 43 -5.96 12.76 -1.53
CA ALA A 43 -5.31 13.21 -0.31
C ALA A 43 -5.40 14.72 -0.04
N ARG A 44 -5.42 15.56 -1.08
CA ARG A 44 -5.34 17.04 -0.94
C ARG A 44 -6.44 17.62 -0.06
N ASP A 45 -7.66 17.12 -0.20
CA ASP A 45 -8.86 17.60 0.50
C ASP A 45 -9.35 16.62 1.58
N ALA A 46 -8.54 15.61 1.91
CA ALA A 46 -8.92 14.57 2.86
C ALA A 46 -8.35 14.86 4.25
N GLU A 47 -9.14 14.57 5.27
CA GLU A 47 -8.66 14.47 6.65
C GLU A 47 -7.91 13.16 6.85
N VAL A 48 -7.03 13.14 7.85
CA VAL A 48 -6.20 11.98 8.19
C VAL A 48 -6.49 11.51 9.60
N ALA A 49 -6.77 10.22 9.74
CA ALA A 49 -6.84 9.56 11.04
C ALA A 49 -5.86 8.39 11.09
N THR A 50 -5.36 8.10 12.28
CA THR A 50 -4.51 6.93 12.53
C THR A 50 -5.27 5.92 13.37
N PHE A 51 -5.03 4.64 13.12
CA PHE A 51 -5.63 3.55 13.85
C PHE A 51 -4.71 2.33 13.91
N THR A 52 -4.98 1.46 14.88
CA THR A 52 -4.30 0.17 15.00
C THR A 52 -5.28 -0.93 14.64
N VAL A 53 -4.86 -1.84 13.77
CA VAL A 53 -5.62 -3.04 13.44
C VAL A 53 -5.43 -4.04 14.58
N THR A 54 -6.51 -4.33 15.30
CA THR A 54 -6.51 -5.32 16.39
C THR A 54 -6.74 -6.73 15.88
N ARG A 55 -7.39 -6.89 14.72
CA ARG A 55 -7.48 -8.17 14.02
C ARG A 55 -6.12 -8.62 13.48
N ASN A 56 -6.08 -9.85 12.99
CA ASN A 56 -4.98 -10.32 12.16
C ASN A 56 -4.82 -9.42 10.93
N VAL A 57 -3.68 -8.72 10.83
CA VAL A 57 -3.37 -7.79 9.74
C VAL A 57 -3.39 -8.46 8.36
N GLY A 58 -2.99 -9.73 8.29
CA GLY A 58 -3.05 -10.51 7.05
C GLY A 58 -4.47 -10.63 6.51
N HIS A 59 -5.48 -10.78 7.38
CA HIS A 59 -6.89 -10.79 6.98
C HIS A 59 -7.42 -9.40 6.62
N PHE A 60 -6.98 -8.36 7.32
CA PHE A 60 -7.34 -6.97 7.01
C PHE A 60 -6.82 -6.55 5.63
N ILE A 61 -5.55 -6.85 5.33
CA ILE A 61 -4.94 -6.58 4.01
C ILE A 61 -5.50 -7.53 2.95
N GLY A 62 -5.62 -8.82 3.29
CA GLY A 62 -6.01 -9.87 2.36
C GLY A 62 -4.88 -10.29 1.41
N PRO A 63 -5.06 -11.39 0.66
CA PRO A 63 -4.07 -11.86 -0.30
C PRO A 63 -3.80 -10.78 -1.36
N ARG A 64 -2.52 -10.42 -1.54
CA ARG A 64 -2.06 -9.35 -2.45
C ARG A 64 -2.74 -7.99 -2.22
N GLY A 65 -3.26 -7.73 -1.02
CA GLY A 65 -3.98 -6.49 -0.71
C GLY A 65 -5.41 -6.43 -1.24
N ALA A 66 -6.03 -7.56 -1.62
CA ALA A 66 -7.37 -7.56 -2.20
C ALA A 66 -8.44 -6.96 -1.26
N ASN A 67 -8.40 -7.29 0.03
CA ASN A 67 -9.41 -6.83 0.99
C ASN A 67 -9.29 -5.33 1.23
N ILE A 68 -8.07 -4.84 1.48
CA ILE A 68 -7.84 -3.41 1.70
C ILE A 68 -8.17 -2.58 0.46
N ARG A 69 -7.85 -3.06 -0.75
CA ARG A 69 -8.21 -2.37 -2.01
C ARG A 69 -9.71 -2.32 -2.23
N ASN A 70 -10.43 -3.42 -1.93
CA ASN A 70 -11.88 -3.43 -2.03
C ASN A 70 -12.52 -2.48 -1.01
N LEU A 71 -12.01 -2.47 0.22
CA LEU A 71 -12.44 -1.54 1.25
C LEU A 71 -12.26 -0.08 0.79
N GLN A 72 -11.06 0.28 0.34
CA GLN A 72 -10.73 1.62 -0.18
C GLN A 72 -11.68 2.06 -1.30
N LYS A 73 -12.02 1.16 -2.23
CA LYS A 73 -12.98 1.43 -3.32
C LYS A 73 -14.40 1.65 -2.81
N GLN A 74 -14.83 0.88 -1.81
CA GLN A 74 -16.19 0.99 -1.25
C GLN A 74 -16.38 2.25 -0.42
N THR A 75 -15.35 2.67 0.31
CA THR A 75 -15.41 3.81 1.23
C THR A 75 -14.83 5.09 0.61
N ASN A 76 -14.30 5.04 -0.61
CA ASN A 76 -13.59 6.16 -1.25
C ASN A 76 -12.52 6.77 -0.31
N THR A 77 -11.78 5.90 0.38
CA THR A 77 -10.72 6.27 1.31
C THR A 77 -9.38 5.73 0.84
N LEU A 78 -8.29 6.37 1.21
CA LEU A 78 -6.94 5.83 1.05
C LEU A 78 -6.43 5.30 2.39
N VAL A 79 -5.99 4.05 2.44
CA VAL A 79 -5.46 3.43 3.67
C VAL A 79 -4.02 3.02 3.46
N TYR A 80 -3.13 3.45 4.36
CA TYR A 80 -1.70 3.20 4.25
C TYR A 80 -1.14 2.67 5.57
N GLY A 81 -0.36 1.58 5.51
CA GLY A 81 0.34 1.06 6.68
C GLY A 81 1.56 1.91 6.99
N PHE A 82 1.75 2.33 8.23
CA PHE A 82 2.93 3.10 8.63
C PHE A 82 3.53 2.55 9.92
N GLY A 83 4.85 2.46 9.96
CA GLY A 83 5.57 1.87 11.08
C GLY A 83 6.58 0.82 10.60
N ARG A 84 7.25 0.18 11.56
CA ARG A 84 8.17 -0.92 11.28
C ARG A 84 7.37 -2.16 10.87
N ARG A 85 8.05 -3.11 10.23
CA ARG A 85 7.46 -4.39 9.84
C ARG A 85 6.92 -5.09 11.10
N GLY A 86 5.59 -5.27 11.18
CA GLY A 86 4.91 -5.83 12.35
C GLY A 86 4.15 -4.80 13.20
N ASP A 87 4.32 -3.50 12.94
CA ASP A 87 3.46 -2.48 13.53
C ASP A 87 2.10 -2.53 12.82
N ASN A 88 1.05 -2.93 13.54
CA ASN A 88 -0.32 -2.99 13.03
C ASN A 88 -0.95 -1.60 12.89
N LYS A 89 -0.16 -0.57 12.59
CA LYS A 89 -0.57 0.85 12.56
C LYS A 89 -0.83 1.27 11.13
N PHE A 90 -1.97 1.94 10.94
CA PHE A 90 -2.45 2.38 9.63
C PHE A 90 -2.98 3.80 9.73
N MET A 91 -2.79 4.55 8.66
CA MET A 91 -3.40 5.86 8.45
C MET A 91 -4.50 5.72 7.40
N VAL A 92 -5.59 6.44 7.58
CA VAL A 92 -6.68 6.55 6.61
C VAL A 92 -6.89 8.01 6.24
N TYR A 93 -6.89 8.28 4.95
CA TYR A 93 -7.34 9.53 4.36
C TYR A 93 -8.81 9.37 4.01
N TYR A 94 -9.65 10.26 4.53
CA TYR A 94 -11.10 10.21 4.36
C TYR A 94 -11.66 11.61 4.12
N ARG A 95 -12.79 11.69 3.40
CA ARG A 95 -13.53 12.95 3.20
C ARG A 95 -14.81 13.02 4.02
N ARG A 96 -15.34 11.87 4.42
CA ARG A 96 -16.58 11.76 5.21
C ARG A 96 -16.31 10.90 6.42
N GLU A 97 -16.85 11.34 7.55
CA GLU A 97 -16.67 10.66 8.84
C GLU A 97 -17.24 9.23 8.83
N VAL A 98 -18.36 9.04 8.12
CA VAL A 98 -19.00 7.71 7.93
C VAL A 98 -18.07 6.71 7.27
N ASP A 99 -17.23 7.16 6.33
CA ASP A 99 -16.32 6.27 5.60
C ASP A 99 -15.12 5.88 6.47
N LYS A 100 -14.64 6.80 7.32
CA LYS A 100 -13.66 6.50 8.36
C LYS A 100 -14.19 5.42 9.31
N GLU A 101 -15.41 5.58 9.81
CA GLU A 101 -15.99 4.62 10.76
C GLU A 101 -16.12 3.22 10.18
N LYS A 102 -16.51 3.08 8.91
CA LYS A 102 -16.54 1.77 8.22
C LYS A 102 -15.16 1.12 8.18
N VAL A 103 -14.11 1.89 7.89
CA VAL A 103 -12.72 1.38 7.89
C VAL A 103 -12.32 0.94 9.30
N LEU A 104 -12.63 1.74 10.32
CA LEU A 104 -12.33 1.41 11.72
C LEU A 104 -13.07 0.17 12.22
N GLN A 105 -14.35 0.01 11.86
CA GLN A 105 -15.13 -1.18 12.18
C GLN A 105 -14.52 -2.44 11.56
N ARG A 106 -13.94 -2.32 10.37
CA ARG A 106 -13.29 -3.45 9.69
C ARG A 106 -11.92 -3.81 10.31
N ALA A 107 -11.26 -2.82 10.92
CA ALA A 107 -9.96 -2.98 11.58
C ALA A 107 -10.04 -3.58 13.00
N ARG A 108 -11.19 -3.43 13.67
CA ARG A 108 -11.48 -3.96 15.01
C ARG A 108 -11.88 -5.41 15.00
#